data_AF-A0A6P2EXT7-F1
#
_entry.id   AF-A0A6P2EXT7-F1
#
_cell.length_a   1.000
_cell.length_b   1.000
_cell.length_c   1.000
_cell.angle_alpha   90.00
_cell.angle_beta   90.00
_cell.angle_gamma   90.00
#
_symmetry.space_group_name_H-M   'P 1'
#
loop_
_entity.id
_entity.type
_entity.pdbx_description
1 polymer ?
#
loop_
_entity_poly.entity_id
_entity_poly.type
_entity_poly.pdbx_seq_one_letter_code
_entity_poly.pdbx_strand_id
1 'polypeptide(L)'
;MAQHPLRVIRAYSLPVPLFDHLKVFQRSLQLAADLEAGTPAREGDDHWIDNSRALAHLVQQHSLFSVAAGQAGMQSADFAVALYQGDLKAVKPTEVQG
;
A
#
# COMPACT_ATOMS: atom_id res chain seq x y z
N MET A 1 -13.66 -17.83 18.67
CA MET A 1 -12.79 -16.99 17.81
C MET A 1 -11.42 -17.63 17.79
N ALA A 2 -10.94 -18.10 16.64
CA ALA A 2 -9.59 -18.65 16.54
C ALA A 2 -8.59 -17.51 16.75
N GLN A 3 -7.85 -17.52 17.85
CA GLN A 3 -6.71 -16.63 18.06
C GLN A 3 -5.58 -17.12 17.16
N HIS A 4 -5.43 -16.51 15.99
CA HIS A 4 -4.25 -16.72 15.18
C HIS A 4 -3.05 -16.12 15.94
N PRO A 5 -1.97 -16.90 16.19
CA PRO A 5 -0.78 -16.34 16.81
C PRO A 5 -0.28 -15.17 15.96
N LEU A 6 0.10 -14.07 16.60
CA LEU A 6 0.71 -12.91 15.94
C LEU A 6 1.93 -13.40 15.14
N ARG A 7 1.76 -13.60 13.84
CA ARG A 7 2.86 -13.89 12.93
C ARG A 7 3.50 -12.57 12.56
N VAL A 8 4.72 -12.36 13.02
CA VAL A 8 5.56 -11.26 12.54
C VAL A 8 5.98 -11.60 11.12
N ILE A 9 5.26 -11.07 10.12
CA ILE A 9 5.69 -11.16 8.72
C ILE A 9 6.81 -10.15 8.53
N ARG A 10 8.05 -10.64 8.45
CA ARG A 10 9.20 -9.80 8.09
C ARG A 10 9.32 -9.74 6.58
N ALA A 11 9.76 -8.61 6.03
CA ALA A 11 9.99 -8.49 4.59
C ALA A 11 10.86 -9.64 4.03
N TYR A 12 11.89 -10.05 4.76
CA TYR A 12 12.80 -11.15 4.38
C TYR A 12 12.18 -12.55 4.41
N SER A 13 10.96 -12.70 4.94
CA SER A 13 10.22 -13.97 4.90
C SER A 13 9.34 -14.12 3.66
N LEU A 14 9.31 -13.11 2.78
CA LEU A 14 8.57 -13.16 1.54
C LEU A 14 9.27 -14.07 0.50
N PRO A 15 8.51 -14.80 -0.33
CA PRO A 15 9.04 -15.41 -1.55
C PRO A 15 9.80 -14.39 -2.40
N VAL A 16 10.89 -14.83 -3.06
CA VAL A 16 11.80 -13.94 -3.82
C VAL A 16 11.06 -12.98 -4.77
N PRO A 17 10.09 -13.41 -5.60
CA PRO A 17 9.38 -12.48 -6.49
C PRO A 17 8.62 -11.38 -5.75
N LEU A 18 8.05 -11.71 -4.59
CA LEU A 18 7.33 -10.74 -3.76
C LEU A 18 8.30 -9.80 -3.04
N PHE A 19 9.47 -10.31 -2.63
CA PHE A 19 10.52 -9.48 -2.06
C PHE A 19 11.10 -8.50 -3.10
N ASP A 20 11.29 -8.94 -4.34
CA ASP A 20 11.77 -8.07 -5.43
C ASP A 20 10.77 -6.95 -5.74
N HIS A 21 9.48 -7.29 -5.79
CA HIS A 21 8.42 -6.30 -5.94
C HIS A 21 8.42 -5.30 -4.77
N LEU A 22 8.54 -5.79 -3.54
CA LEU A 22 8.67 -4.96 -2.35
C LEU A 22 9.89 -4.03 -2.45
N LYS A 23 11.02 -4.49 -2.99
CA LYS A 23 12.22 -3.67 -3.18
C LYS A 23 12.05 -2.56 -4.21
N VAL A 24 11.29 -2.80 -5.27
CA VAL A 24 10.95 -1.74 -6.23
C VAL A 24 10.06 -0.71 -5.53
N PHE A 25 9.03 -1.16 -4.83
CA PHE A 25 8.11 -0.29 -4.11
C PHE A 25 8.81 0.54 -3.01
N GLN A 26 9.71 -0.07 -2.23
CA GLN A 26 10.51 0.60 -1.21
C GLN A 26 11.35 1.75 -1.81
N ARG A 27 11.97 1.54 -2.98
CA ARG A 27 12.73 2.60 -3.67
C ARG A 27 11.85 3.74 -4.14
N SER A 28 10.65 3.44 -4.64
CA SER A 28 9.68 4.48 -5.01
C SER A 28 9.21 5.28 -3.80
N LEU A 29 8.93 4.63 -2.68
CA LEU A 29 8.58 5.30 -1.42
C LEU A 29 9.73 6.17 -0.90
N GLN A 30 10.96 5.64 -0.90
CA GLN A 30 12.14 6.42 -0.49
C GLN A 30 12.31 7.67 -1.35
N LEU A 31 12.18 7.55 -2.67
CA LEU A 31 12.28 8.69 -3.58
C LEU A 31 11.24 9.75 -3.26
N ALA A 32 9.98 9.36 -3.02
CA ALA A 32 8.93 10.31 -2.66
C ALA A 32 9.25 11.03 -1.33
N ALA A 33 9.73 10.28 -0.33
CA ALA A 33 10.13 10.83 0.96
C ALA A 33 11.33 11.78 0.85
N ASP A 34 12.34 11.45 0.04
CA ASP A 34 13.50 12.30 -0.22
C ASP A 34 13.12 13.61 -0.92
N LEU A 35 12.17 13.54 -1.86
CA LEU A 35 11.64 14.72 -2.55
C LEU A 35 10.88 15.64 -1.59
N GLU A 36 10.07 15.08 -0.69
CA GLU A 36 9.35 15.84 0.34
C GLU A 36 10.30 16.48 1.36
N ALA A 37 11.33 15.74 1.79
CA ALA A 37 12.36 16.24 2.71
C ALA A 37 13.38 17.18 2.03
N GLY A 38 13.38 17.25 0.70
CA GLY A 38 14.33 18.03 -0.10
C GLY A 38 15.78 17.53 -0.05
N THR A 39 16.04 16.37 0.58
CA THR A 39 17.39 15.79 0.74
C THR A 39 17.34 14.26 0.75
N PRO A 40 18.36 13.58 0.19
CA PRO A 40 18.43 12.12 0.24
C PRO A 40 18.62 11.59 1.67
N ALA A 41 17.80 10.61 2.08
CA ALA A 41 17.95 9.93 3.35
C ALA A 41 19.21 9.03 3.40
N ARG A 42 19.74 8.87 4.61
CA ARG A 42 20.72 7.86 5.01
C ARG A 42 20.05 6.85 5.95
N GLU A 43 20.67 5.69 6.08
CA GLU A 43 20.18 4.66 7.00
C GLU A 43 20.11 5.20 8.43
N GLY A 44 18.90 5.17 9.01
CA GLY A 44 18.62 5.68 10.35
C GLY A 44 17.97 7.07 10.39
N ASP A 45 17.93 7.80 9.27
CA ASP A 45 17.23 9.08 9.19
C ASP A 45 15.71 8.89 9.36
N ASP A 46 15.01 9.93 9.81
CA ASP A 46 13.57 9.86 10.11
C ASP A 46 12.74 9.41 8.89
N HIS A 47 13.08 9.95 7.70
CA HIS A 47 12.44 9.63 6.41
C HIS A 47 13.09 8.47 5.67
N TRP A 48 14.00 7.72 6.31
CA TRP A 48 14.50 6.47 5.77
C TRP A 48 13.40 5.39 5.76
N ILE A 49 13.22 4.76 4.60
CA ILE A 49 12.21 3.73 4.37
C ILE A 49 12.92 2.39 4.26
N ASP A 50 12.90 1.61 5.34
CA ASP A 50 13.37 0.22 5.31
C ASP A 50 12.34 -0.73 4.66
N ASN A 51 12.72 -2.00 4.45
CA ASN A 51 11.83 -2.98 3.82
C ASN A 51 10.57 -3.28 4.65
N SER A 52 10.64 -3.13 5.98
CA SER A 52 9.51 -3.42 6.87
C SER A 52 8.48 -2.29 6.84
N ARG A 53 8.94 -1.03 6.82
CA ARG A 53 8.12 0.16 6.58
C ARG A 53 7.45 0.05 5.20
N ALA A 54 8.21 -0.29 4.17
CA ALA A 54 7.65 -0.50 2.83
C ALA A 54 6.58 -1.60 2.81
N LEU A 55 6.78 -2.70 3.55
CA LEU A 55 5.79 -3.78 3.64
C LEU A 55 4.52 -3.30 4.36
N ALA A 56 4.67 -2.53 5.44
CA ALA A 56 3.53 -1.95 6.15
C ALA A 56 2.73 -1.01 5.25
N HIS A 57 3.39 -0.15 4.46
CA HIS A 57 2.73 0.71 3.47
C HIS A 57 1.97 -0.10 2.43
N LEU A 58 2.56 -1.17 1.90
CA LEU A 58 1.92 -2.04 0.91
C LEU A 58 0.63 -2.67 1.47
N VAL A 59 0.69 -3.19 2.70
CA VAL A 59 -0.47 -3.78 3.39
C VAL A 59 -1.54 -2.73 3.66
N GLN A 60 -1.16 -1.53 4.08
CA GLN A 60 -2.09 -0.42 4.30
C GLN A 60 -2.78 0.00 3.00
N GLN A 61 -2.04 0.15 1.90
CA GLN A 61 -2.60 0.46 0.59
C GLN A 61 -3.57 -0.62 0.12
N HIS A 62 -3.23 -1.90 0.31
CA HIS A 62 -4.14 -3.00 -0.02
C HIS A 62 -5.43 -2.94 0.81
N SER A 63 -5.33 -2.66 2.11
CA SER A 63 -6.51 -2.50 2.96
C SER A 63 -7.40 -1.35 2.51
N LEU A 64 -6.82 -0.20 2.18
CA LEU A 64 -7.57 0.96 1.67
C LEU A 64 -8.23 0.66 0.33
N PHE A 65 -7.52 -0.05 -0.56
CA PHE A 65 -8.06 -0.51 -1.83
C PHE A 65 -9.25 -1.46 -1.65
N SER A 66 -9.16 -2.42 -0.74
CA SER A 66 -10.26 -3.33 -0.42
C SER A 66 -11.46 -2.61 0.19
N VAL A 67 -11.24 -1.61 1.05
CA VAL A 67 -12.33 -0.76 1.57
C VAL A 67 -13.01 0.01 0.45
N ALA A 68 -12.25 0.64 -0.43
CA ALA A 68 -12.80 1.37 -1.59
C ALA A 68 -13.61 0.45 -2.51
N ALA A 69 -13.10 -0.76 -2.78
CA ALA A 69 -13.84 -1.78 -3.53
C ALA A 69 -15.16 -2.15 -2.84
N GLY A 70 -15.14 -2.37 -1.51
CA GLY A 70 -16.34 -2.65 -0.73
C GLY A 70 -17.36 -1.50 -0.75
N GLN A 71 -16.90 -0.25 -0.68
CA GLN A 71 -17.75 0.94 -0.78
C GLN A 71 -18.39 1.08 -2.17
N ALA A 72 -17.69 0.64 -3.22
CA ALA A 72 -18.23 0.55 -4.58
C ALA A 72 -19.16 -0.66 -4.78
N GLY A 73 -19.35 -1.51 -3.76
CA GLY A 73 -20.13 -2.75 -3.87
C GLY A 73 -19.47 -3.82 -4.74
N MET A 74 -18.15 -3.76 -4.92
CA MET A 74 -17.37 -4.61 -5.83
C MET A 74 -16.40 -5.51 -5.06
N GLN A 75 -16.02 -6.64 -5.66
CA GLN A 75 -14.83 -7.37 -5.22
C GLN A 75 -13.57 -6.60 -5.62
N SER A 76 -12.47 -6.76 -4.88
CA SER A 76 -11.22 -6.04 -5.17
C SER A 76 -10.69 -6.30 -6.58
N ALA A 77 -10.89 -7.51 -7.13
CA ALA A 77 -10.49 -7.84 -8.49
C ALA A 77 -11.30 -7.06 -9.54
N ASP A 78 -12.63 -7.02 -9.40
CA ASP A 78 -13.51 -6.29 -10.31
C ASP A 78 -13.26 -4.77 -10.23
N PHE A 79 -13.03 -4.28 -9.00
CA PHE A 79 -12.66 -2.89 -8.76
C PHE A 79 -11.33 -2.53 -9.45
N ALA A 80 -10.34 -3.42 -9.44
CA ALA A 80 -9.07 -3.20 -10.15
C ALA A 80 -9.27 -3.09 -11.67
N VAL A 81 -10.12 -3.96 -12.24
CA VAL A 81 -10.46 -3.93 -13.68
C VAL A 81 -11.20 -2.65 -14.04
N ALA A 82 -12.21 -2.27 -13.26
CA ALA A 82 -12.96 -1.03 -13.47
C ALA A 82 -12.06 0.21 -13.35
N LEU A 83 -11.10 0.21 -12.41
CA LEU A 83 -10.10 1.28 -12.29
C LEU A 83 -9.23 1.38 -13.55
N TYR A 84 -8.75 0.24 -14.06
CA TYR A 84 -7.94 0.18 -15.27
C TYR A 84 -8.70 0.65 -16.51
N GLN A 85 -10.00 0.32 -16.60
CA GLN A 85 -10.86 0.71 -17.71
C GLN A 85 -11.33 2.17 -17.63
N GLY A 86 -11.11 2.84 -16.50
CA GLY A 86 -11.58 4.22 -16.27
C GLY A 86 -13.08 4.31 -15.96
N ASP A 87 -13.71 3.20 -15.61
CA ASP A 87 -15.16 3.10 -15.36
C ASP A 87 -15.55 3.56 -13.96
N LEU A 88 -14.56 3.72 -13.06
CA LEU A 88 -14.78 4.25 -11.72
C LEU A 88 -14.92 5.78 -11.76
N LYS A 89 -16.09 6.26 -11.35
CA LYS A 89 -16.33 7.70 -11.14
C LYS A 89 -15.88 8.08 -9.73
N ALA A 90 -14.99 9.07 -9.62
CA ALA A 90 -14.63 9.64 -8.33
C ALA A 90 -15.85 10.35 -7.72
N VAL A 91 -16.36 9.82 -6.61
CA VAL A 91 -17.42 10.47 -5.83
C VAL A 91 -16.77 11.61 -5.06
N LYS A 92 -17.28 12.84 -5.22
CA LYS A 92 -16.77 13.97 -4.42
C LYS A 92 -17.09 13.70 -2.94
N PRO A 93 -16.21 14.05 -1.99
CA PRO A 93 -16.42 13.78 -0.55
C PRO A 93 -17.75 14.28 0.03
N THR A 94 -18.43 15.21 -0.65
CA THR A 94 -19.71 15.78 -0.25
C THR A 94 -20.95 14.96 -0.61
N GLU A 95 -20.84 13.86 -1.38
CA GLU A 95 -22.01 13.09 -1.83
C GLU A 95 -22.33 11.85 -0.96
N VAL A 96 -21.58 11.59 0.12
CA VAL A 96 -21.78 10.42 1.00
C VAL A 96 -22.61 10.74 2.26
N GLN A 97 -23.46 11.79 2.21
CA GLN A 97 -24.49 12.01 3.23
C GLN A 97 -25.87 11.93 2.57
N GLY A 98 -26.49 10.75 2.68
CA GLY A 98 -27.89 10.47 2.37
C GLY A 98 -28.38 9.35 3.28
#